data_AF-A0A822EA34-F1
#
_entry.id   AF-A0A822EA34-F1
#
_cell.length_a   1.000
_cell.length_b   1.000
_cell.length_c   1.000
_cell.angle_alpha   90.00
_cell.angle_beta   90.00
_cell.angle_gamma   90.00
#
_symmetry.space_group_name_H-M   'P 1'
#
loop_
_entity.id
_entity.type
_entity.pdbx_description
1 polymer ?
#
loop_
_entity_poly.entity_id
_entity_poly.type
_entity_poly.pdbx_seq_one_letter_code
_entity_poly.pdbx_strand_id
1 'polypeptide(L)' 'MVSVRFDVLGSVTHMCGGAILSDIFVLTAANCFVQLTAFPNWFSIKAGIHNIYIENQETEQLRTVSQIILHPNYSSINY' A
#
# COMPACT_ATOMS: atom_id res chain seq x y z
N MET A 1 -8.79 -6.77 -4.16
CA MET A 1 -7.39 -6.37 -4.38
C MET A 1 -7.23 -4.91 -4.01
N VAL A 2 -6.05 -4.49 -3.59
CA VAL A 2 -5.73 -3.08 -3.33
C VAL A 2 -4.45 -2.67 -4.04
N SER A 3 -4.36 -1.37 -4.34
CA SER A 3 -3.16 -0.69 -4.80
C SER A 3 -2.52 0.02 -3.61
N VAL A 4 -1.29 -0.36 -3.28
CA VAL A 4 -0.43 0.35 -2.34
C VAL A 4 0.26 1.48 -3.11
N ARG A 5 -0.01 2.72 -2.73
CA ARG A 5 0.51 3.91 -3.37
C ARG A 5 1.54 4.59 -2.50
N PHE A 6 2.53 5.20 -3.13
CA PHE A 6 3.57 5.98 -2.49
C PHE A 6 3.40 7.45 -2.85
N ASP A 7 3.28 8.27 -1.82
CA ASP A 7 2.88 9.67 -1.86
C ASP A 7 4.06 10.55 -1.42
N VAL A 8 4.82 11.10 -2.37
CA VAL A 8 5.99 11.94 -2.09
C VAL A 8 5.98 13.21 -2.93
N LEU A 9 6.07 14.37 -2.26
CA LEU A 9 6.23 15.70 -2.88
C LEU A 9 5.17 16.02 -3.95
N GLY A 10 3.92 15.58 -3.75
CA GLY A 10 2.81 15.80 -4.68
C GLY A 10 2.74 14.81 -5.86
N SER A 11 3.67 13.85 -5.94
CA SER A 11 3.60 12.73 -6.87
C SER A 11 3.09 11.48 -6.14
N VAL A 12 2.09 10.83 -6.73
CA VAL A 12 1.49 9.60 -6.21
C VAL A 12 1.65 8.49 -7.23
N THR A 13 2.36 7.41 -6.86
CA THR A 13 2.61 6.27 -7.75
C THR A 13 2.10 4.95 -7.17
N HIS A 14 1.64 4.04 -8.03
CA HIS A 14 1.36 2.66 -7.62
C HIS A 14 2.69 1.93 -7.38
N MET A 15 2.90 1.44 -6.16
CA MET A 15 4.11 0.71 -5.79
C MET A 15 3.91 -0.80 -5.83
N CYS A 16 2.85 -1.29 -5.17
CA CYS A 16 2.61 -2.71 -5.00
C CYS A 16 1.12 -3.06 -4.95
N GLY A 17 0.81 -4.34 -5.18
CA GLY A 17 -0.50 -4.89 -4.90
C GLY A 17 -0.66 -5.34 -3.45
N GLY A 18 -1.89 -5.61 -3.05
CA GLY A 18 -2.21 -6.22 -1.77
C GLY A 18 -3.60 -6.85 -1.73
N ALA A 19 -3.89 -7.53 -0.63
CA ALA A 19 -5.17 -8.13 -0.31
C ALA A 19 -5.73 -7.57 0.99
N ILE A 20 -7.03 -7.33 1.04
CA ILE A 20 -7.73 -6.92 2.26
C ILE A 20 -7.89 -8.17 3.12
N LEU A 21 -7.35 -8.14 4.32
CA LEU A 21 -7.49 -9.21 5.31
C LEU A 21 -8.66 -8.93 6.25
N SER A 22 -8.87 -7.65 6.59
CA SER A 22 -9.99 -7.17 7.39
C SER A 22 -10.28 -5.71 7.06
N ASP A 23 -11.25 -5.11 7.75
CA ASP A 23 -11.60 -3.69 7.65
C ASP A 23 -10.42 -2.74 7.91
N ILE A 24 -9.44 -3.15 8.71
CA ILE A 24 -8.27 -2.33 9.06
C ILE A 24 -6.91 -2.93 8.66
N PHE A 25 -6.87 -4.16 8.14
CA PHE A 25 -5.62 -4.82 7.73
C PHE A 25 -5.57 -5.13 6.25
N VAL A 26 -4.43 -4.78 5.64
CA VAL A 26 -4.03 -5.17 4.30
C VAL A 26 -2.78 -6.04 4.38
N LEU A 27 -2.80 -7.19 3.73
CA LEU A 27 -1.64 -8.04 3.52
C LEU A 27 -0.99 -7.70 2.18
N THR A 28 0.33 -7.57 2.18
CA THR A 28 1.15 -7.25 1.00
C THR A 28 2.57 -7.78 1.21
N ALA A 29 3.43 -7.67 0.19
CA ALA A 29 4.77 -8.19 0.24
C ALA A 29 5.70 -7.23 1.02
N ALA A 30 6.54 -7.81 1.88
CA ALA A 30 7.46 -7.06 2.74
C ALA A 30 8.49 -6.23 1.94
N ASN A 31 8.89 -6.71 0.76
CA ASN A 31 9.84 -6.03 -0.11
C ASN A 31 9.34 -4.68 -0.67
N CYS A 32 8.05 -4.39 -0.56
CA CYS A 32 7.48 -3.10 -0.95
C CYS A 32 7.86 -1.96 0.00
N PHE A 33 8.25 -2.26 1.25
CA PHE A 33 8.45 -1.26 2.31
C PHE A 33 9.89 -1.26 2.87
N VAL A 34 10.85 -1.81 2.14
CA VAL A 34 12.25 -1.86 2.58
C VAL A 34 12.76 -0.46 2.89
N GLN A 35 13.23 -0.23 4.11
CA GLN A 35 13.69 1.07 4.63
C GLN A 35 12.63 2.19 4.73
N LEU A 36 11.35 1.90 4.44
CA LEU A 36 10.28 2.90 4.43
C LEU A 36 9.23 2.71 5.54
N THR A 37 9.40 1.71 6.41
CA THR A 37 8.47 1.42 7.50
C THR A 37 8.33 2.53 8.53
N ALA A 38 9.34 3.39 8.67
CA ALA A 38 9.33 4.54 9.56
C ALA A 38 8.42 5.69 9.05
N PHE A 39 7.95 5.63 7.79
CA PHE A 39 7.18 6.69 7.13
C PHE A 39 5.83 6.16 6.60
N PRO A 40 4.94 5.65 7.45
CA PRO A 40 3.65 5.12 7.01
C PRO A 40 2.78 6.20 6.33
N ASN A 41 2.95 7.46 6.70
CA ASN A 41 2.26 8.61 6.10
C ASN A 41 2.65 8.90 4.65
N TRP A 42 3.72 8.28 4.13
CA TRP A 42 4.07 8.34 2.70
C TRP A 42 3.32 7.30 1.89
N PHE A 43 2.41 6.55 2.49
CA PHE A 43 1.65 5.52 1.81
C PHE A 43 0.15 5.72 1.95
N SER A 44 -0.55 5.40 0.87
CA SER A 44 -2.00 5.29 0.84
C SER A 44 -2.44 4.00 0.18
N ILE A 45 -3.55 3.47 0.64
CA ILE A 45 -4.18 2.26 0.12
C ILE A 45 -5.39 2.70 -0.70
N LYS A 46 -5.41 2.31 -1.99
CA LYS A 46 -6.55 2.50 -2.86
C LYS A 46 -7.23 1.16 -3.13
N ALA A 47 -8.46 1.01 -2.66
CA ALA A 47 -9.29 -0.18 -2.80
C ALA A 47 -10.47 0.08 -3.76
N GLY A 48 -11.12 -0.98 -4.24
CA GLY A 48 -12.33 -0.87 -5.07
C GLY A 48 -12.09 -0.37 -6.49
N ILE A 49 -10.84 -0.38 -6.95
CA ILE A 49 -10.46 -0.04 -8.33
C ILE A 49 -10.80 -1.22 -9.22
N HIS A 50 -11.55 -0.96 -10.29
CA HIS A 50 -11.83 -1.95 -11.34
C HIS A 50 -11.18 -1.56 -12.66
N ASN A 51 -11.04 -0.26 -12.93
CA ASN A 51 -10.38 0.25 -14.12
C ASN A 51 -9.36 1.32 -13.75
N ILE A 52 -8.08 1.01 -13.94
CA ILE A 52 -6.96 1.90 -13.59
C ILE A 52 -6.87 3.17 -14.42
N TYR A 53 -7.56 3.24 -15.56
CA TYR A 53 -7.58 4.41 -16.44
C TYR A 53 -8.71 5.40 -16.10
N ILE A 54 -9.64 5.00 -15.23
CA ILE A 54 -10.75 5.83 -14.80
C ILE A 54 -10.44 6.32 -13.39
N GLU A 55 -10.29 7.64 -13.25
CA GLU A 55 -10.11 8.24 -11.94
C GLU A 55 -11.45 8.41 -11.21
N ASN A 56 -11.41 8.32 -9.88
CA ASN A 56 -12.52 8.62 -8.98
C ASN A 56 -13.79 7.79 -9.26
N GLN A 57 -13.64 6.48 -9.48
CA GLN A 57 -14.81 5.60 -9.55
C GLN A 57 -15.54 5.61 -8.20
N GLU A 58 -16.87 5.58 -8.19
CA GLU A 58 -17.68 5.63 -6.95
C GLU A 58 -17.34 4.51 -5.95
N THR A 59 -16.83 3.38 -6.45
CA THR A 59 -16.41 2.23 -5.65
C THR A 59 -15.03 2.40 -5.02
N GLU A 60 -14.26 3.40 -5.43
CA GLU A 60 -12.90 3.62 -4.96
C GLU A 60 -12.88 4.17 -3.54
N GLN A 61 -12.00 3.60 -2.72
CA GLN A 61 -11.75 4.08 -1.37
C GLN A 61 -10.26 4.31 -1.19
N LEU A 62 -9.90 5.52 -0.76
CA LEU A 62 -8.54 5.89 -0.41
C LEU A 62 -8.41 5.96 1.11
N ARG A 63 -7.42 5.26 1.66
CA ARG A 63 -7.11 5.27 3.10
C ARG A 63 -5.63 5.54 3.31
N THR A 64 -5.30 6.34 4.31
CA THR A 64 -3.91 6.54 4.73
C THR A 64 -3.43 5.35 5.55
N VAL A 65 -2.13 5.07 5.51
CA VAL A 65 -1.53 4.00 6.32
C VAL A 65 -1.12 4.57 7.68
N SER A 66 -1.58 3.93 8.76
CA SER A 66 -1.22 4.30 10.13
C SER A 66 0.07 3.61 10.61
N GLN A 67 0.29 2.37 10.20
CA GLN A 67 1.42 1.56 10.62
C GLN A 67 1.77 0.52 9.55
N ILE A 68 3.06 0.24 9.38
CA ILE A 68 3.57 -0.86 8.54
C ILE A 68 4.22 -1.90 9.45
N ILE A 69 3.75 -3.14 9.37
CA ILE A 69 4.26 -4.26 10.17
C ILE A 69 5.03 -5.20 9.24
N LEU A 70 6.35 -5.14 9.29
CA LEU A 70 7.20 -6.14 8.63
C LEU A 70 7.22 -7.42 9.44
N HIS A 71 7.23 -8.55 8.74
CA HIS A 71 7.44 -9.84 9.39
C HIS A 71 8.83 -9.87 10.05
N PRO A 72 8.97 -10.33 11.31
CA PRO A 72 10.22 -10.22 12.07
C PRO A 72 11.41 -10.97 11.43
N ASN A 73 11.13 -12.03 10.67
CA ASN A 73 12.15 -12.82 9.99
C ASN A 73 12.38 -12.40 8.53
N TYR A 74 11.76 -11.31 8.07
CA TYR A 74 12.01 -10.81 6.72
C TYR A 74 13.42 -10.20 6.62
N SER A 75 14.19 -10.62 5.62
CA SER A 75 15.48 -10.03 5.26
C SER A 75 15.48 -9.66 3.79
N SER A 76 15.90 -8.44 3.46
CA SER A 76 16.00 -7.97 2.07
C SER A 76 17.20 -8.56 1.31
N ILE A 77 18.07 -9.32 1.98
CA ILE A 77 19.31 -9.86 1.45
C ILE A 77 19.17 -11.34 1.07
N ASN A 78 18.30 -12.08 1.78
CA ASN A 78 18.17 -13.53 1.68
C ASN A 78 16.70 -13.91 1.43
N TYR A 79 16.17 -13.58 0.25
CA TYR A 79 14.81 -13.98 -0.13
C TYR A 79 14.56 -15.47 0.11
#